data_AF-A0A0K9NNA4-F1
#
_entry.id   AF-A0A0K9NNA4-F1
#
_cell.length_a   1.000
_cell.length_b   1.000
_cell.length_c   1.000
_cell.angle_alpha   90.00
_cell.angle_beta   90.00
_cell.angle_gamma   90.00
#
_symmetry.space_group_name_H-M   'P 1'
#
loop_
_entity.id
_entity.type
_entity.pdbx_description
1 polymer ?
#
loop_
_entity_poly.entity_id
_entity_poly.type
_entity_poly.pdbx_seq_one_letter_code
_entity_poly.pdbx_strand_id
1 'polypeptide(L)' 'MLLFPVFDQMWEGLIQKAKDGDVDVIQTYVFWNGHEPFPGN' A
#
# COMPACT_ATOMS: atom_id res chain seq x y z
N MET A 1 -6.68 -16.68 2.65
CA MET A 1 -7.60 -16.45 1.52
C MET A 1 -8.98 -16.17 2.12
N LEU A 2 -9.56 -14.97 2.22
CA LEU A 2 -9.28 -13.62 1.74
C LEU A 2 -10.03 -12.67 2.70
N LEU A 3 -9.38 -11.60 3.15
CA LEU A 3 -10.01 -10.35 3.61
C LEU A 3 -9.14 -9.18 3.12
N PHE A 4 -8.95 -9.10 1.79
CA PHE A 4 -8.31 -7.95 1.14
C PHE A 4 -9.25 -6.94 0.45
N PRO A 5 -10.59 -7.10 0.33
CA PRO A 5 -11.38 -6.10 -0.42
C PRO A 5 -11.46 -4.76 0.30
N VAL A 6 -11.16 -4.72 1.61
CA VAL A 6 -11.13 -3.49 2.40
C VAL A 6 -9.85 -2.70 2.16
N PHE A 7 -8.72 -3.35 1.85
CA PHE A 7 -7.44 -2.67 1.71
C PHE A 7 -7.38 -1.82 0.42
N ASP A 8 -7.83 -2.38 -0.70
CA ASP A 8 -7.91 -1.65 -1.97
C ASP A 8 -8.86 -0.44 -1.85
N GLN A 9 -10.03 -0.61 -1.22
CA GLN A 9 -10.99 0.48 -1.03
C GLN A 9 -10.49 1.57 -0.08
N MET A 10 -9.66 1.23 0.92
CA MET A 10 -9.11 2.21 1.87
C MET A 10 -8.02 3.09 1.25
N TRP A 11 -7.20 2.53 0.34
CA TRP A 11 -6.06 3.23 -0.23
C TRP A 11 -6.48 4.50 -0.98
N GLU A 12 -7.57 4.44 -1.73
CA GLU A 12 -8.15 5.59 -2.43
C GLU A 12 -8.50 6.74 -1.45
N GLY A 13 -9.13 6.41 -0.32
CA GLY A 13 -9.49 7.38 0.70
C GLY A 13 -8.28 7.99 1.43
N LEU A 14 -7.21 7.21 1.64
CA LEU A 14 -5.97 7.71 2.24
C LEU A 14 -5.22 8.63 1.28
N ILE A 15 -5.15 8.27 0.00
CA ILE A 15 -4.55 9.14 -1.03
C ILE A 15 -5.33 10.44 -1.14
N GLN A 16 -6.67 10.39 -1.14
CA GLN A 16 -7.47 11.60 -1.25
C GLN A 16 -7.25 12.54 -0.07
N LYS A 17 -7.21 12.02 1.16
CA LYS A 17 -6.88 12.82 2.35
C LYS A 17 -5.48 13.44 2.30
N ALA A 18 -4.51 12.74 1.72
CA ALA A 18 -3.16 13.27 1.53
C ALA A 18 -3.16 14.44 0.54
N LYS A 19 -3.88 14.32 -0.58
CA LYS A 19 -4.06 15.41 -1.55
C LYS A 19 -4.77 16.61 -0.96
N ASP A 20 -5.85 16.38 -0.20
CA ASP A 20 -6.60 17.44 0.48
C ASP A 20 -5.75 18.17 1.54
N GLY A 21 -4.68 17.52 2.02
CA GLY A 21 -3.70 18.08 2.95
C GLY A 21 -2.42 18.60 2.28
N ASP A 22 -2.45 18.88 0.97
CA ASP A 22 -1.33 19.41 0.17
C ASP A 22 -0.05 18.54 0.21
N VAL A 23 -0.20 17.21 0.31
CA VAL A 23 0.93 16.28 0.21
C VAL A 23 1.22 15.97 -1.25
N ASP A 24 2.41 16.38 -1.72
CA ASP A 24 2.84 16.19 -3.11
C ASP A 24 3.36 14.78 -3.41
N VAL A 25 3.93 14.09 -2.41
CA VAL A 25 4.60 12.79 -2.59
C VAL A 25 4.29 11.85 -1.42
N ILE A 26 3.87 10.63 -1.76
CA ILE A 26 3.75 9.52 -0.81
C ILE A 26 5.03 8.69 -0.86
N GLN A 27 5.62 8.45 0.30
CA GLN A 27 6.77 7.56 0.46
C GLN A 27 6.35 6.33 1.26
N THR A 28 6.76 5.15 0.80
CA THR A 28 6.48 3.89 1.49
C THR A 28 7.66 2.94 1.34
N TYR A 29 7.81 2.05 2.32
CA TYR A 29 8.76 0.95 2.26
C TYR A 29 8.17 -0.22 1.47
N VAL A 30 9.05 -0.96 0.80
CA VAL A 30 8.70 -2.23 0.18
C VAL A 30 9.04 -3.36 1.13
N PHE A 31 8.03 -4.11 1.56
CA PHE A 31 8.19 -5.28 2.41
C PHE A 31 8.57 -6.50 1.56
N TRP A 32 9.86 -6.64 1.26
CA TRP A 32 10.39 -7.66 0.35
C TRP A 32 10.08 -9.10 0.80
N ASN A 33 10.11 -9.37 2.10
CA ASN A 33 9.78 -10.64 2.73
C ASN A 33 8.37 -11.18 2.38
N GLY A 34 7.42 -10.33 2.04
CA GLY A 34 6.11 -10.76 1.53
C GLY A 34 6.09 -11.05 0.02
N HIS A 35 6.93 -10.36 -0.75
CA HIS A 35 7.05 -10.51 -2.20
C HIS A 35 7.95 -11.70 -2.59
N GLU A 36 8.98 -11.99 -1.80
CA GLU A 36 9.86 -13.15 -1.93
C GLU A 36 9.91 -13.91 -0.59
N PRO A 37 8.95 -14.83 -0.34
CA PRO A 37 8.92 -15.61 0.88
C PRO A 37 10.00 -16.71 0.93
N PHE A 38 10.56 -17.08 -0.23
CA PHE A 38 11.61 -18.09 -0.38
C PHE A 38 12.67 -17.59 -1.36
N PRO A 39 13.96 -17.95 -1.18
CA PRO A 39 15.03 -17.50 -2.08
C PRO A 39 14.72 -17.85 -3.54
N GLY A 40 14.96 -16.89 -4.45
CA GLY A 40 14.86 -17.09 -5.89
C GLY A 40 15.77 -18.23 -6.38
N ASN A 41 15.26 -18.99 -7.35
CA ASN A 41 15.95 -20.11 -8.00
C ASN A 41 17.26 -19.71 -8.69
#